data_AF-A0A2M4BYG9-F1
#
_entry.id   AF-A0A2M4BYG9-F1
#
_cell.length_a   1.000
_cell.length_b   1.000
_cell.length_c   1.000
_cell.angle_alpha   90.00
_cell.angle_beta   90.00
_cell.angle_gamma   90.00
#
_symmetry.space_group_name_H-M   'P 1'
#
loop_
_entity.id
_entity.type
_entity.pdbx_description
1 polymer ?
#
loop_
_entity_poly.entity_id
_entity_poly.type
_entity_poly.pdbx_seq_one_letter_code
_entity_poly.pdbx_strand_id
1 'polypeptide(L)'
;MVNRNSVGLLMALLLLVLATVVDHCHGACDEPCRPPPKHYTELGCQPVLEEGQCCPKRYQCPELTDRDGNKCYFNGNIYDAGARLSKEDQELNSCSPACFCSNDTQPASFKCAHIDCPEFLAPLKENCVNQYTAKGCCAERTVCGEDVKRLERCYLEGEMYYEGQRMYPKNETCRSCFCRAGFDNSTAIADNPNCQEANCGIELHGGDRLAMGCIPIYFGNDRCCPISWKCPTDNDT
;
A
#
# COMPACT_ATOMS: atom_id res chain seq x y z
N MET A 1 -33.77 -32.18 -56.81
CA MET A 1 -32.96 -33.13 -56.03
C MET A 1 -31.51 -32.69 -56.09
N VAL A 2 -31.13 -31.75 -55.22
CA VAL A 2 -29.71 -31.47 -54.92
C VAL A 2 -29.47 -32.09 -53.55
N ASN A 3 -28.49 -32.97 -53.52
CA ASN A 3 -28.28 -33.98 -52.51
C ASN A 3 -27.98 -33.33 -51.16
N ARG A 4 -28.80 -33.63 -50.15
CA ARG A 4 -28.72 -33.09 -48.78
C ARG A 4 -27.42 -33.50 -48.05
N ASN A 5 -26.59 -34.33 -48.69
CA ASN A 5 -25.31 -34.81 -48.19
C ASN A 5 -24.10 -33.94 -48.61
N SER A 6 -24.24 -33.07 -49.61
CA SER A 6 -23.10 -32.24 -50.09
C SER A 6 -22.94 -30.93 -49.29
N VAL A 7 -24.02 -30.44 -48.67
CA VAL A 7 -24.00 -29.24 -47.83
C VAL A 7 -23.41 -29.55 -46.44
N GLY A 8 -23.59 -30.78 -45.95
CA GLY A 8 -23.02 -31.23 -44.67
C GLY A 8 -21.49 -31.33 -44.67
N LEU A 9 -20.88 -31.73 -45.80
CA LEU A 9 -19.43 -31.86 -45.91
C LEU A 9 -18.72 -30.49 -45.98
N LEU A 10 -19.29 -29.52 -46.69
CA LEU A 10 -18.74 -28.17 -46.83
C LEU A 10 -18.85 -27.36 -45.51
N MET A 11 -19.91 -27.56 -44.75
CA MET A 11 -20.05 -26.95 -43.41
C MET A 11 -19.13 -27.60 -42.37
N ALA A 12 -18.84 -28.90 -42.49
CA ALA A 12 -17.90 -29.58 -41.59
C ALA A 12 -16.44 -29.15 -41.83
N LEU A 13 -16.05 -28.91 -43.09
CA LEU A 13 -14.69 -28.46 -43.44
C LEU A 13 -14.43 -26.99 -43.09
N LEU A 14 -15.44 -26.11 -43.15
CA LEU A 14 -15.30 -24.71 -42.68
C LEU A 14 -15.24 -24.60 -41.15
N LEU A 15 -15.86 -25.53 -40.42
CA LEU A 15 -15.78 -25.58 -38.95
C LEU A 15 -14.46 -26.17 -38.44
N LEU A 16 -13.75 -26.95 -39.26
CA LEU A 16 -12.45 -27.54 -38.91
C LEU A 16 -11.25 -26.59 -39.13
N VAL A 17 -11.41 -25.49 -39.89
CA VAL A 17 -10.30 -24.57 -40.23
C VAL A 17 -10.31 -23.27 -39.41
N LEU A 18 -11.38 -22.98 -38.65
CA LEU A 18 -11.38 -21.85 -37.69
C LEU A 18 -11.10 -22.28 -36.25
N ALA A 19 -10.83 -23.57 -36.03
CA ALA A 19 -10.43 -24.14 -34.74
C ALA A 19 -8.90 -24.12 -34.51
N THR A 20 -8.19 -23.13 -35.05
CA THR A 20 -6.78 -22.86 -34.72
C THR A 20 -6.59 -21.42 -34.30
N VAL A 21 -7.27 -21.01 -33.23
CA VAL A 21 -6.72 -20.03 -32.29
C VAL A 21 -6.66 -20.71 -30.93
N VAL A 22 -6.01 -21.89 -30.90
CA VAL A 22 -5.56 -22.49 -29.65
C VAL A 22 -4.32 -21.70 -29.23
N ASP A 23 -4.59 -20.71 -28.39
CA ASP A 23 -3.87 -20.52 -27.14
C ASP A 23 -2.34 -20.63 -27.23
N HIS A 24 -1.73 -19.57 -27.77
CA HIS A 24 -0.30 -19.31 -27.63
C HIS A 24 0.03 -18.50 -26.37
N CYS A 25 -0.70 -18.71 -25.28
CA CYS A 25 -0.19 -18.44 -23.92
C CYS A 25 0.29 -19.74 -23.26
N HIS A 26 1.06 -20.56 -24.00
CA HIS A 26 1.89 -21.61 -23.42
C HIS A 26 3.18 -21.00 -22.85
N GLY A 27 3.03 -20.30 -21.72
CA GLY A 27 4.12 -19.99 -20.79
C GLY A 27 3.59 -20.25 -19.39
N ALA A 28 4.03 -21.35 -18.77
CA ALA A 28 3.61 -21.74 -17.43
C ALA A 28 3.94 -20.64 -16.42
N CYS A 29 2.94 -19.84 -16.03
CA CYS A 29 3.06 -18.89 -14.94
C CYS A 29 2.74 -19.64 -13.62
N ASP A 30 3.62 -20.57 -13.24
CA ASP A 30 3.42 -21.41 -12.04
C ASP A 30 3.75 -20.66 -10.73
N GLU A 31 4.47 -19.53 -10.80
CA GLU A 31 4.89 -18.74 -9.63
C GLU A 31 4.08 -17.43 -9.49
N PRO A 32 3.56 -17.10 -8.29
CA PRO A 32 2.87 -15.84 -8.05
C PRO A 32 3.82 -14.65 -8.19
N CYS A 33 3.35 -13.59 -8.83
CA CYS A 33 4.13 -12.38 -9.00
C CYS A 33 4.45 -11.72 -7.66
N ARG A 34 5.68 -11.20 -7.54
CA ARG A 34 6.05 -10.37 -6.40
C ARG A 34 5.15 -9.12 -6.36
N PRO A 35 4.58 -8.76 -5.18
CA PRO A 35 3.79 -7.55 -5.06
C PRO A 35 4.57 -6.29 -5.47
N PRO A 36 3.89 -5.30 -6.08
CA PRO A 36 4.48 -4.00 -6.34
C PRO A 36 4.97 -3.35 -5.04
N PRO A 37 6.02 -2.53 -5.12
CA PRO A 37 6.27 -1.53 -4.09
C PRO A 37 5.01 -0.69 -3.85
N LYS A 38 4.69 -0.45 -2.58
CA LYS A 38 3.47 0.24 -2.15
C LYS A 38 3.28 1.61 -2.78
N HIS A 39 4.36 2.32 -3.13
CA HIS A 39 4.22 3.64 -3.76
C HIS A 39 3.44 3.55 -5.08
N TYR A 40 3.57 2.48 -5.86
CA TYR A 40 2.79 2.34 -7.10
C TYR A 40 1.30 2.19 -6.80
N THR A 41 0.94 1.36 -5.82
CA THR A 41 -0.48 1.13 -5.49
C THR A 41 -1.10 2.34 -4.81
N GLU A 42 -0.37 3.01 -3.93
CA GLU A 42 -0.85 4.22 -3.24
C GLU A 42 -0.99 5.42 -4.20
N LEU A 43 -0.13 5.53 -5.22
CA LEU A 43 -0.23 6.55 -6.27
C LEU A 43 -1.25 6.21 -7.37
N GLY A 44 -1.99 5.11 -7.23
CA GLY A 44 -2.99 4.67 -8.22
C GLY A 44 -2.39 4.16 -9.54
N CYS A 45 -1.08 3.88 -9.58
CA CYS A 45 -0.42 3.38 -10.78
C CYS A 45 -0.88 1.96 -11.13
N GLN A 46 -1.01 1.70 -12.42
CA GLN A 46 -1.49 0.44 -12.95
C GLN A 46 -0.33 -0.41 -13.47
N PRO A 47 -0.27 -1.72 -13.15
CA PRO A 47 0.73 -2.62 -13.71
C PRO A 47 0.52 -2.75 -15.23
N VAL A 48 1.61 -2.82 -15.99
CA VAL A 48 1.53 -3.15 -17.42
C VAL A 48 2.15 -4.50 -17.68
N LEU A 49 1.33 -5.42 -18.18
CA LEU A 49 1.73 -6.74 -18.60
C LEU A 49 2.14 -6.70 -20.08
N GLU A 50 3.37 -7.11 -20.38
CA GLU A 50 3.86 -7.22 -21.75
C GLU A 50 3.52 -8.60 -22.33
N GLU A 51 3.38 -8.69 -23.64
CA GLU A 51 3.15 -9.96 -24.32
C GLU A 51 4.28 -10.96 -24.00
N GLY A 52 3.91 -12.18 -23.62
CA GLY A 52 4.85 -13.23 -23.21
C GLY A 52 5.47 -13.06 -21.81
N GLN A 53 5.07 -12.06 -21.02
CA GLN A 53 5.47 -11.92 -19.61
C GLN A 53 4.35 -12.39 -18.67
N CYS A 54 4.72 -13.07 -17.58
CA CYS A 54 3.78 -13.45 -16.51
C CYS A 54 3.54 -12.34 -15.49
N CYS A 55 4.54 -11.48 -15.26
CA CYS A 55 4.50 -10.45 -14.22
C CYS A 55 4.80 -9.07 -14.79
N PRO A 56 4.16 -8.01 -14.27
CA PRO A 56 4.41 -6.65 -14.72
C PRO A 56 5.82 -6.21 -14.36
N LYS A 57 6.55 -5.71 -15.35
CA LYS A 57 7.89 -5.11 -15.18
C LYS A 57 7.87 -3.59 -15.11
N ARG A 58 6.74 -2.98 -15.48
CA ARG A 58 6.54 -1.53 -15.49
C ARG A 58 5.14 -1.18 -15.01
N TYR A 59 5.00 0.06 -14.53
CA TYR A 59 3.75 0.62 -14.05
C TYR A 59 3.50 1.94 -14.76
N GLN A 60 2.24 2.21 -15.10
CA GLN A 60 1.80 3.48 -15.66
C GLN A 60 1.09 4.27 -14.57
N CYS A 61 1.50 5.52 -14.39
CA CYS A 61 0.98 6.42 -13.37
C CYS A 61 0.37 7.67 -14.05
N PRO A 62 -0.78 7.54 -14.73
CA PRO A 62 -1.35 8.64 -15.51
C PRO A 62 -1.71 9.85 -14.64
N GLU A 63 -2.11 9.62 -13.39
CA GLU A 63 -2.45 10.68 -12.44
C GLU A 63 -1.24 11.51 -11.97
N LEU A 64 -0.01 11.10 -12.33
CA LEU A 64 1.22 11.84 -12.02
C LEU A 64 1.69 12.74 -13.16
N THR A 65 1.14 12.56 -14.36
CA THR A 65 1.49 13.38 -15.53
C THR A 65 0.67 14.66 -15.58
N ASP A 66 1.26 15.75 -16.06
CA ASP A 66 0.58 17.04 -16.33
C ASP A 66 -0.09 17.70 -15.11
N ARG A 67 0.48 17.52 -13.92
CA ARG A 67 0.03 18.18 -12.69
C ARG A 67 0.31 19.68 -12.72
N ASP A 68 -0.61 20.46 -12.17
CA ASP A 68 -0.41 21.88 -11.91
C ASP A 68 0.59 22.03 -10.74
N GLY A 69 1.78 22.56 -11.05
CA GLY A 69 2.84 22.76 -10.06
C GLY A 69 2.50 23.74 -8.94
N ASN A 70 1.34 24.41 -8.96
CA ASN A 70 0.84 25.27 -7.89
C ASN A 70 -0.20 24.59 -6.98
N LYS A 71 -0.53 23.32 -7.23
CA LYS A 71 -1.51 22.54 -6.46
C LYS A 71 -0.84 21.33 -5.82
N CYS A 72 -1.43 20.87 -4.73
CA CYS A 72 -1.02 19.63 -4.08
C CYS A 72 -2.00 18.51 -4.43
N TYR A 73 -1.48 17.30 -4.45
CA TYR A 73 -2.22 16.09 -4.81
C TYR A 73 -2.09 15.08 -3.68
N PHE A 74 -3.20 14.49 -3.26
CA PHE A 74 -3.18 13.42 -2.27
C PHE A 74 -4.39 12.50 -2.45
N ASN A 75 -4.15 11.19 -2.55
CA ASN A 75 -5.22 10.17 -2.67
C ASN A 75 -6.20 10.47 -3.83
N GLY A 76 -5.67 10.98 -4.96
CA GLY A 76 -6.49 11.37 -6.12
C GLY A 76 -7.25 12.69 -5.98
N ASN A 77 -7.15 13.36 -4.82
CA ASN A 77 -7.74 14.68 -4.60
C ASN A 77 -6.75 15.80 -4.92
N ILE A 78 -7.28 16.94 -5.38
CA ILE A 78 -6.52 18.14 -5.74
C ILE A 78 -6.79 19.24 -4.72
N TYR A 79 -5.74 19.86 -4.22
CA TYR A 79 -5.79 20.85 -3.15
C TYR A 79 -5.15 22.18 -3.59
N ASP A 80 -5.87 23.28 -3.38
CA ASP A 80 -5.34 24.62 -3.57
C ASP A 80 -4.36 25.00 -2.45
N ALA A 81 -3.47 25.96 -2.71
CA ALA A 81 -2.56 26.49 -1.70
C ALA A 81 -3.33 26.98 -0.44
N GLY A 82 -2.85 26.59 0.72
CA GLY A 82 -3.48 26.84 2.03
C GLY A 82 -4.59 25.85 2.40
N ALA A 83 -5.07 25.01 1.48
CA ALA A 83 -6.07 24.00 1.79
C ALA A 83 -5.50 22.93 2.73
N ARG A 84 -6.33 22.45 3.65
CA ARG A 84 -6.02 21.35 4.58
C ARG A 84 -6.52 20.04 4.02
N LEU A 85 -5.93 18.93 4.47
CA LEU A 85 -6.46 17.60 4.16
C LEU A 85 -7.92 17.45 4.58
N SER A 86 -8.63 16.60 3.84
CA SER A 86 -9.95 16.14 4.26
C SER A 86 -9.87 15.47 5.64
N LYS A 87 -10.97 15.45 6.39
CA LYS A 87 -10.97 14.79 7.71
C LYS A 87 -10.64 13.30 7.61
N GLU A 88 -11.14 12.65 6.57
CA GLU A 88 -10.89 11.24 6.29
C GLU A 88 -9.41 10.96 6.01
N ASP A 89 -8.80 11.74 5.10
CA ASP A 89 -7.37 11.64 4.80
C ASP A 89 -6.50 11.92 6.04
N GLN A 90 -6.90 12.91 6.86
CA GLN A 90 -6.17 13.25 8.08
C GLN A 90 -6.26 12.14 9.14
N GLU A 91 -7.40 11.43 9.24
CA GLU A 91 -7.54 10.28 10.15
C GLU A 91 -6.67 9.10 9.72
N LEU A 92 -6.50 8.87 8.42
CA LEU A 92 -5.63 7.83 7.88
C LEU A 92 -4.14 8.16 8.07
N ASN A 93 -3.80 9.45 8.17
CA ASN A 93 -2.43 9.96 8.33
C ASN A 93 -2.25 10.62 9.71
N SER A 94 -2.70 9.94 10.76
CA SER A 94 -2.77 10.50 12.12
C SER A 94 -1.41 10.90 12.71
N CYS A 95 -0.31 10.31 12.23
CA CYS A 95 1.05 10.69 12.63
C CYS A 95 1.57 11.98 11.99
N SER A 96 0.84 12.50 11.01
CA SER A 96 1.17 13.71 10.25
C SER A 96 0.03 14.72 10.39
N PRO A 97 -0.15 15.33 11.58
CA PRO A 97 -1.24 16.27 11.79
C PRO A 97 -1.00 17.60 11.09
N ALA A 98 -2.08 18.36 10.97
CA ALA A 98 -2.05 19.75 10.49
C ALA A 98 -1.41 19.90 9.09
N CYS A 99 -1.56 18.89 8.23
CA CYS A 99 -1.14 18.98 6.85
C CYS A 99 -1.90 20.07 6.10
N PHE A 100 -1.16 20.89 5.35
CA PHE A 100 -1.73 21.85 4.42
C PHE A 100 -0.90 21.94 3.14
N CYS A 101 -1.56 22.25 2.03
CA CYS A 101 -0.89 22.48 0.76
C CYS A 101 -0.12 23.80 0.80
N SER A 102 1.18 23.75 0.55
CA SER A 102 2.06 24.91 0.54
C SER A 102 2.62 25.13 -0.85
N ASN A 103 2.55 26.38 -1.33
CA ASN A 103 3.19 26.84 -2.55
C ASN A 103 4.56 27.50 -2.28
N ASP A 104 5.08 27.38 -1.06
CA ASP A 104 6.45 27.83 -0.75
C ASP A 104 7.50 26.87 -1.32
N THR A 105 7.08 25.65 -1.68
CA THR A 105 7.88 24.69 -2.43
C THR A 105 7.56 24.84 -3.91
N GLN A 106 8.53 24.48 -4.76
CA GLN A 106 8.33 24.45 -6.20
C GLN A 106 8.73 23.05 -6.73
N PRO A 107 7.76 22.21 -7.12
CA PRO A 107 6.31 22.44 -7.14
C PRO A 107 5.67 22.46 -5.73
N ALA A 108 4.43 22.93 -5.64
CA ALA A 108 3.65 22.97 -4.42
C ALA A 108 3.50 21.56 -3.82
N SER A 109 3.68 21.44 -2.50
CA SER A 109 3.62 20.17 -1.79
C SER A 109 3.01 20.34 -0.40
N PHE A 110 2.61 19.23 0.21
CA PHE A 110 2.09 19.26 1.57
C PHE A 110 3.20 19.55 2.58
N LYS A 111 2.93 20.47 3.51
CA LYS A 111 3.69 20.62 4.75
C LYS A 111 2.83 20.08 5.88
N CYS A 112 3.37 19.11 6.60
CA CYS A 112 2.72 18.48 7.75
C CYS A 112 3.59 18.66 8.99
N ALA A 113 2.95 18.78 10.15
CA ALA A 113 3.66 18.55 11.41
C ALA A 113 3.91 17.05 11.58
N HIS A 114 4.89 16.69 12.39
CA HIS A 114 5.16 15.31 12.78
C HIS A 114 4.87 15.13 14.27
N ILE A 115 4.25 14.01 14.63
CA ILE A 115 4.05 13.66 16.04
C ILE A 115 5.22 12.79 16.50
N ASP A 116 5.97 13.30 17.48
CA ASP A 116 6.88 12.51 18.27
C ASP A 116 6.10 11.83 19.41
N CYS A 117 5.97 10.51 19.34
CA CYS A 117 5.19 9.76 20.31
C CYS A 117 5.92 9.68 21.67
N PRO A 118 5.28 10.12 22.78
CA PRO A 118 5.93 10.17 24.09
C PRO A 118 6.48 8.83 24.59
N GLU A 119 5.86 7.72 24.20
CA GLU A 119 6.30 6.37 24.57
C GLU A 119 7.68 5.98 24.03
N PHE A 120 8.22 6.72 23.05
CA PHE A 120 9.57 6.47 22.51
C PHE A 120 10.65 7.33 23.17
N LEU A 121 10.25 8.30 24.03
CA LEU A 121 11.19 9.18 24.72
C LEU A 121 11.84 8.51 25.94
N ALA A 122 11.25 7.42 26.45
CA ALA A 122 11.79 6.63 27.55
C ALA A 122 11.43 5.16 27.39
N PRO A 123 12.25 4.23 27.92
CA PRO A 123 11.89 2.81 27.93
C PRO A 123 10.56 2.57 28.65
N LEU A 124 9.75 1.68 28.09
CA LEU A 124 8.53 1.22 28.74
C LEU A 124 8.90 0.53 30.07
N LYS A 125 8.18 0.89 31.14
CA LYS A 125 8.37 0.25 32.46
C LYS A 125 8.08 -1.26 32.36
N GLU A 126 8.79 -2.05 33.16
CA GLU A 126 8.51 -3.48 33.27
C GLU A 126 7.06 -3.74 33.67
N ASN A 127 6.49 -4.84 33.13
CA ASN A 127 5.10 -5.22 33.36
C ASN A 127 4.08 -4.11 33.03
N CYS A 128 4.35 -3.35 31.97
CA CYS A 128 3.43 -2.39 31.38
C CYS A 128 3.23 -2.68 29.89
N VAL A 129 2.06 -2.31 29.38
CA VAL A 129 1.63 -2.51 27.98
C VAL A 129 1.01 -1.21 27.47
N ASN A 130 1.56 -0.68 26.38
CA ASN A 130 0.98 0.46 25.67
C ASN A 130 -0.29 0.06 24.93
N GLN A 131 -1.28 0.95 24.96
CA GLN A 131 -2.60 0.73 24.39
C GLN A 131 -2.81 1.68 23.21
N TYR A 132 -3.00 1.11 22.02
CA TYR A 132 -3.15 1.84 20.76
C TYR A 132 -4.59 1.74 20.22
N THR A 133 -5.03 2.83 19.59
CA THR A 133 -6.23 2.80 18.74
C THR A 133 -5.87 2.43 17.31
N ALA A 134 -6.84 1.83 16.59
CA ALA A 134 -6.64 1.35 15.22
C ALA A 134 -6.11 2.44 14.26
N LYS A 135 -6.62 3.67 14.43
CA LYS A 135 -6.21 4.85 13.64
C LYS A 135 -5.28 5.80 14.39
N GLY A 136 -5.00 5.58 15.68
CA GLY A 136 -4.13 6.47 16.46
C GLY A 136 -2.69 6.40 15.97
N CYS A 137 -1.91 7.47 16.15
CA CYS A 137 -0.47 7.43 15.91
C CYS A 137 0.28 6.83 17.10
N CYS A 138 0.05 7.41 18.27
CA CYS A 138 0.73 7.04 19.51
C CYS A 138 -0.16 6.22 20.45
N ALA A 139 0.44 5.72 21.52
CA ALA A 139 -0.29 5.09 22.61
C ALA A 139 -1.20 6.13 23.30
N GLU A 140 -2.46 5.77 23.52
CA GLU A 140 -3.39 6.64 24.26
C GLU A 140 -3.24 6.49 25.77
N ARG A 141 -2.80 5.31 26.21
CA ARG A 141 -2.58 4.98 27.62
C ARG A 141 -1.64 3.79 27.76
N THR A 142 -1.27 3.50 29.01
CA THR A 142 -0.50 2.32 29.39
C THR A 142 -1.22 1.57 30.51
N VAL A 143 -1.25 0.24 30.44
CA VAL A 143 -1.77 -0.65 31.49
C VAL A 143 -0.59 -1.32 32.16
N CYS A 144 -0.54 -1.35 33.49
CA CYS A 144 0.59 -1.87 34.25
C CYS A 144 0.17 -2.81 35.38
N GLY A 145 1.12 -3.59 35.89
CA GLY A 145 0.92 -4.35 37.12
C GLY A 145 -0.04 -5.52 36.96
N GLU A 146 -0.90 -5.74 37.95
CA GLU A 146 -1.89 -6.83 37.94
C GLU A 146 -2.98 -6.64 36.89
N ASP A 147 -3.22 -5.41 36.43
CA ASP A 147 -4.24 -5.13 35.42
C ASP A 147 -3.85 -5.68 34.04
N VAL A 148 -2.56 -5.87 33.76
CA VAL A 148 -2.08 -6.53 32.54
C VAL A 148 -2.60 -7.97 32.46
N LYS A 149 -2.77 -8.66 33.60
CA LYS A 149 -3.27 -10.04 33.63
C LYS A 149 -4.74 -10.15 33.21
N ARG A 150 -5.48 -9.03 33.19
CA ARG A 150 -6.88 -8.96 32.74
C ARG A 150 -7.02 -8.65 31.26
N LEU A 151 -5.92 -8.31 30.57
CA LEU A 151 -5.95 -8.08 29.14
C LEU A 151 -6.09 -9.40 28.40
N GLU A 152 -6.95 -9.39 27.39
CA GLU A 152 -7.04 -10.49 26.43
C GLU A 152 -5.71 -10.69 25.70
N ARG A 153 -5.52 -11.89 25.13
CA ARG A 153 -4.29 -12.27 24.45
C ARG A 153 -4.56 -12.62 23.01
N CYS A 154 -3.70 -12.13 22.13
CA CYS A 154 -3.62 -12.53 20.74
C CYS A 154 -2.31 -13.24 20.49
N TYR A 155 -2.28 -14.06 19.45
CA TYR A 155 -1.07 -14.74 19.02
C TYR A 155 -0.86 -14.45 17.55
N LEU A 156 0.27 -13.89 17.16
CA LEU A 156 0.64 -13.70 15.75
C LEU A 156 1.97 -14.40 15.51
N GLU A 157 2.00 -15.36 14.58
CA GLU A 157 3.23 -16.09 14.20
C GLU A 157 3.95 -16.75 15.40
N GLY A 158 3.19 -17.21 16.40
CA GLY A 158 3.70 -17.83 17.63
C GLY A 158 4.07 -16.85 18.76
N GLU A 159 4.11 -15.55 18.48
CA GLU A 159 4.36 -14.50 19.47
C GLU A 159 3.06 -14.09 20.16
N MET A 160 3.09 -13.93 21.48
CA MET A 160 1.94 -13.50 22.29
C MET A 160 1.93 -11.99 22.44
N TYR A 161 0.75 -11.40 22.25
CA TYR A 161 0.48 -9.98 22.43
C TYR A 161 -0.70 -9.80 23.37
N TYR A 162 -0.68 -8.73 24.14
CA TYR A 162 -1.80 -8.27 24.95
C TYR A 162 -2.71 -7.35 24.15
N GLU A 163 -3.98 -7.36 24.52
CA GLU A 163 -4.98 -6.44 23.99
C GLU A 163 -4.46 -5.00 23.98
N GLY A 164 -4.70 -4.29 22.87
CA GLY A 164 -4.27 -2.92 22.65
C GLY A 164 -2.88 -2.77 22.03
N GLN A 165 -2.07 -3.84 21.93
CA GLN A 165 -0.78 -3.78 21.24
C GLN A 165 -0.94 -3.79 19.71
N ARG A 166 0.00 -3.12 19.04
CA ARG A 166 0.23 -3.32 17.60
C ARG A 166 1.08 -4.57 17.38
N MET A 167 0.81 -5.28 16.30
CA MET A 167 1.48 -6.50 15.89
C MET A 167 1.91 -6.33 14.44
N TYR A 168 3.12 -6.78 14.10
CA TYR A 168 3.72 -6.60 12.78
C TYR A 168 4.05 -7.97 12.18
N PRO A 169 3.26 -8.46 11.20
CA PRO A 169 3.52 -9.71 10.50
C PRO A 169 4.88 -9.68 9.81
N LYS A 170 5.65 -10.78 9.88
CA LYS A 170 7.00 -10.83 9.28
C LYS A 170 6.98 -10.87 7.76
N ASN A 171 5.98 -11.56 7.18
CA ASN A 171 5.89 -11.78 5.73
C ASN A 171 4.95 -10.81 5.01
N GLU A 172 4.13 -10.04 5.74
CA GLU A 172 3.27 -8.99 5.21
C GLU A 172 3.70 -7.64 5.77
N THR A 173 4.91 -7.20 5.41
CA THR A 173 5.56 -6.03 6.03
C THR A 173 4.83 -4.70 5.80
N CYS A 174 3.86 -4.67 4.87
CA CYS A 174 2.99 -3.52 4.65
C CYS A 174 1.65 -3.57 5.38
N ARG A 175 1.50 -4.53 6.30
CA ARG A 175 0.34 -4.67 7.15
C ARG A 175 0.76 -4.48 8.60
N SER A 176 -0.15 -3.93 9.38
CA SER A 176 -0.08 -3.92 10.83
C SER A 176 -1.39 -4.42 11.38
N CYS A 177 -1.34 -5.17 12.47
CA CYS A 177 -2.52 -5.69 13.14
C CYS A 177 -2.61 -5.12 14.55
N PHE A 178 -3.80 -5.14 15.12
CA PHE A 178 -4.05 -4.74 16.50
C PHE A 178 -4.55 -5.94 17.28
N CYS A 179 -3.93 -6.23 18.41
CA CYS A 179 -4.46 -7.26 19.30
C CYS A 179 -5.76 -6.75 19.92
N ARG A 180 -6.88 -7.33 19.50
CA ARG A 180 -8.23 -6.98 19.93
C ARG A 180 -9.11 -8.23 19.87
N ALA A 181 -10.28 -8.14 20.50
CA ALA A 181 -11.30 -9.17 20.40
C ALA A 181 -11.58 -9.54 18.93
N GLY A 182 -11.62 -10.85 18.65
CA GLY A 182 -11.84 -11.38 17.30
C GLY A 182 -10.57 -11.47 16.43
N PHE A 183 -9.39 -11.14 16.95
CA PHE A 183 -8.15 -11.51 16.28
C PHE A 183 -7.89 -13.00 16.46
N ASP A 184 -7.84 -13.74 15.37
CA ASP A 184 -7.38 -15.12 15.35
C ASP A 184 -6.47 -15.38 14.13
N ASN A 185 -5.72 -16.48 14.18
CA ASN A 185 -4.86 -16.94 13.09
C ASN A 185 -5.60 -17.81 12.07
N SER A 186 -6.93 -17.89 12.12
CA SER A 186 -7.72 -18.70 11.19
C SER A 186 -7.97 -17.99 9.87
N THR A 187 -7.92 -16.65 9.89
CA THR A 187 -8.08 -15.78 8.73
C THR A 187 -6.72 -15.31 8.24
N ALA A 188 -6.53 -15.22 6.91
CA ALA A 188 -5.34 -14.60 6.33
C ALA A 188 -5.20 -13.14 6.80
N ILE A 189 -3.97 -12.65 6.96
CA ILE A 189 -3.70 -11.27 7.45
C ILE A 189 -4.34 -10.22 6.54
N ALA A 190 -4.33 -10.47 5.21
CA ALA A 190 -4.96 -9.61 4.23
C ALA A 190 -6.48 -9.41 4.47
N ASP A 191 -7.16 -10.44 4.97
CA ASP A 191 -8.62 -10.49 5.16
C ASP A 191 -9.05 -10.28 6.61
N ASN A 192 -8.11 -10.17 7.54
CA ASN A 192 -8.40 -10.04 8.97
C ASN A 192 -8.82 -8.59 9.30
N PRO A 193 -10.00 -8.36 9.89
CA PRO A 193 -10.51 -7.01 10.18
C PRO A 193 -9.70 -6.25 11.24
N ASN A 194 -8.88 -6.95 12.01
CA ASN A 194 -7.96 -6.35 12.98
C ASN A 194 -6.61 -5.97 12.36
N CYS A 195 -6.42 -6.26 11.07
CA CYS A 195 -5.24 -5.89 10.31
C CYS A 195 -5.60 -4.80 9.29
N GLN A 196 -4.68 -3.87 9.09
CA GLN A 196 -4.82 -2.81 8.12
C GLN A 196 -3.52 -2.62 7.35
N GLU A 197 -3.67 -2.23 6.09
CA GLU A 197 -2.54 -1.87 5.26
C GLU A 197 -1.98 -0.52 5.69
N ALA A 198 -0.66 -0.36 5.63
CA ALA A 198 -0.04 0.92 5.87
C ALA A 198 -0.52 1.94 4.82
N ASN A 199 -0.76 3.17 5.28
CA ASN A 199 -0.80 4.35 4.41
C ASN A 199 0.55 5.05 4.61
N CYS A 200 1.36 5.09 3.56
CA CYS A 200 2.71 5.66 3.65
C CYS A 200 2.71 7.17 3.50
N GLY A 201 1.57 7.78 3.13
CA GLY A 201 1.47 9.21 2.86
C GLY A 201 2.43 9.65 1.75
N ILE A 202 2.57 8.87 0.68
CA ILE A 202 3.62 9.05 -0.34
C ILE A 202 3.60 10.48 -0.92
N GLU A 203 2.43 11.00 -1.28
CA GLU A 203 2.32 12.38 -1.79
C GLU A 203 2.39 13.43 -0.68
N LEU A 204 2.06 13.08 0.58
CA LEU A 204 2.22 13.97 1.74
C LEU A 204 3.69 14.22 2.07
N HIS A 205 4.52 13.18 1.95
CA HIS A 205 5.91 13.18 2.41
C HIS A 205 6.93 13.29 1.27
N GLY A 206 6.49 13.16 0.02
CA GLY A 206 7.35 13.18 -1.16
C GLY A 206 6.71 13.79 -2.41
N GLY A 207 5.62 14.57 -2.29
CA GLY A 207 4.93 15.16 -3.44
C GLY A 207 5.83 15.99 -4.37
N ASP A 208 6.70 16.81 -3.81
CA ASP A 208 7.71 17.59 -4.55
C ASP A 208 8.73 16.67 -5.25
N ARG A 209 9.22 15.66 -4.53
CA ARG A 209 10.19 14.69 -5.06
C ARG A 209 9.61 13.84 -6.18
N LEU A 210 8.35 13.42 -6.07
CA LEU A 210 7.63 12.72 -7.13
C LEU A 210 7.56 13.57 -8.39
N ALA A 211 7.21 14.85 -8.25
CA ALA A 211 7.12 15.75 -9.38
C ALA A 211 8.48 16.06 -10.04
N MET A 212 9.57 15.97 -9.27
CA MET A 212 10.95 16.04 -9.79
C MET A 212 11.46 14.72 -10.40
N GLY A 213 10.64 13.66 -10.44
CA GLY A 213 11.04 12.35 -10.97
C GLY A 213 11.97 11.57 -10.05
N CYS A 214 11.99 11.88 -8.75
CA CYS A 214 12.80 11.14 -7.78
C CYS A 214 12.23 9.74 -7.54
N ILE A 215 13.12 8.76 -7.39
CA ILE A 215 12.77 7.37 -7.09
C ILE A 215 12.80 7.11 -5.58
N PRO A 216 11.82 6.38 -5.01
CA PRO A 216 11.80 6.04 -3.60
C PRO A 216 12.89 5.03 -3.24
N ILE A 217 13.49 5.19 -2.06
CA ILE A 217 14.47 4.27 -1.46
C ILE A 217 13.81 3.52 -0.31
N TYR A 218 13.97 2.20 -0.28
CA TYR A 218 13.44 1.31 0.74
C TYR A 218 14.54 0.77 1.65
N PHE A 219 14.16 0.37 2.86
CA PHE A 219 15.09 -0.27 3.79
C PHE A 219 15.24 -1.77 3.48
N GLY A 220 16.47 -2.22 3.19
CA GLY A 220 16.76 -3.63 2.93
C GLY A 220 15.94 -4.20 1.76
N ASN A 221 15.19 -5.28 2.02
CA ASN A 221 14.30 -5.93 1.04
C ASN A 221 12.83 -5.53 1.19
N ASP A 222 12.51 -4.60 2.10
CA ASP A 222 11.17 -4.09 2.31
C ASP A 222 10.67 -3.33 1.07
N ARG A 223 9.35 -3.31 0.88
CA ARG A 223 8.68 -2.65 -0.25
C ARG A 223 7.43 -1.87 0.16
N CYS A 224 7.20 -1.70 1.46
CA CYS A 224 6.06 -0.97 2.00
C CYS A 224 6.30 0.53 1.96
N CYS A 225 6.80 1.16 3.02
CA CYS A 225 6.98 2.61 3.03
C CYS A 225 8.45 2.96 2.73
N PRO A 226 8.70 3.89 1.80
CA PRO A 226 10.05 4.35 1.52
C PRO A 226 10.60 5.15 2.69
N ILE A 227 11.91 5.06 2.90
CA ILE A 227 12.64 5.77 3.96
C ILE A 227 13.37 7.01 3.44
N SER A 228 13.56 7.12 2.12
CA SER A 228 14.26 8.23 1.47
C SER A 228 13.93 8.25 -0.03
N TRP A 229 14.58 9.15 -0.77
CA TRP A 229 14.41 9.35 -2.20
C TRP A 229 15.75 9.64 -2.87
N LYS A 230 15.98 9.11 -4.08
CA LYS A 230 17.07 9.51 -4.97
C LYS A 230 16.48 10.32 -6.12
N CYS A 231 16.87 11.58 -6.23
CA CYS A 231 16.47 12.43 -7.36
C CYS A 231 17.42 12.24 -8.54
N PRO A 232 16.93 12.41 -9.78
CA PRO A 232 17.78 12.42 -10.96
C PRO A 232 18.89 13.46 -10.83
N THR A 233 20.09 13.10 -11.26
CA THR A 233 21.22 14.01 -11.38
C THR A 233 21.70 14.05 -12.83
N ASP A 234 22.45 15.08 -13.20
CA ASP A 234 22.99 15.20 -14.57
C ASP A 234 23.86 14.01 -15.01
N ASN A 235 24.33 13.19 -14.06
CA ASN A 235 25.14 12.00 -14.31
C ASN A 235 24.31 10.71 -14.44
N ASP A 236 23.01 10.75 -14.17
CA ASP A 236 22.12 9.61 -14.36
C ASP A 236 21.62 9.60 -15.83
N THR A 237 22.39 8.93 -16.71
CA THR A 237 22.08 8.73 -18.14
C THR A 237 21.27 7.47 -18.41
#